data_AF-X1HH20-F1
#
_entry.id   AF-X1HH20-F1
#
_cell.length_a   1.000
_cell.length_b   1.000
_cell.length_c   1.000
_cell.angle_alpha   90.00
_cell.angle_beta   90.00
_cell.angle_gamma   90.00
#
_symmetry.space_group_name_H-M   'P 1'
#
loop_
_entity.id
_entity.type
_entity.pdbx_description
1 polymer ?
#
loop_
_entity_poly.entity_id
_entity_poly.type
_entity_poly.pdbx_seq_one_letter_code
_entity_poly.pdbx_strand_id
1 'polypeptide(L)'
;ATSKSEFNLQRITRQKKGFGNSIVFIRNIKKDLKSGRKVIISIDGSKRRKKIEELFLGSSISYSYLRDGVEVKYNLLKSGVVSISNSRLYRGYQSRDVSLYGELDIYDQMQYQISKKKISTGSELEYFKPGEYIVHKNHGIGKYIDIISEQIGDYKREYFFIEYANNDKLYVPTWQADRISKYVGAKKPVVTSLSSKHWDSLKRRVRRSVHKFAIDLAKLYAERNSASGYAFPADSPWQKEIEDLFPFKETPDQIKAINYVKNAMGKP
;
A
#
# COMPACT_ATOMS: atom_id res chain seq x y z
N ALA A 1 56.63 -0.19 5.38
CA ALA A 1 55.46 -0.70 6.11
C ALA A 1 54.69 0.50 6.68
N THR A 2 53.67 0.94 5.95
CA THR A 2 52.75 2.09 6.16
C THR A 2 52.12 2.27 4.77
N SER A 3 50.83 2.34 4.46
CA SER A 3 49.55 2.59 5.14
C SER A 3 48.54 1.62 4.49
N LYS A 4 47.96 0.68 5.27
CA LYS A 4 46.83 -0.17 4.83
C LYS A 4 45.50 0.31 5.44
N SER A 5 45.54 1.50 6.04
CA SER A 5 44.53 2.08 6.94
C SER A 5 43.82 3.30 6.35
N GLU A 6 44.07 3.64 5.09
CA GLU A 6 43.45 4.77 4.42
C GLU A 6 42.55 4.31 3.27
N PHE A 7 41.43 5.01 3.11
CA PHE A 7 40.44 4.74 2.08
C PHE A 7 41.00 5.14 0.71
N ASN A 8 41.06 4.19 -0.23
CA ASN A 8 41.52 4.48 -1.57
C ASN A 8 40.41 5.13 -2.42
N LEU A 9 40.63 6.40 -2.81
CA LEU A 9 39.72 7.21 -3.64
C LEU A 9 39.79 6.88 -5.15
N GLN A 10 40.68 5.99 -5.59
CA GLN A 10 40.81 5.65 -7.00
C GLN A 10 39.67 4.73 -7.48
N ARG A 11 39.02 5.11 -8.59
CA ARG A 11 37.93 4.37 -9.27
C ARG A 11 36.68 4.15 -8.42
N ILE A 12 36.09 5.25 -7.92
CA ILE A 12 34.74 5.21 -7.37
C ILE A 12 33.73 5.08 -8.51
N THR A 13 32.93 4.02 -8.47
CA THR A 13 31.85 3.76 -9.42
C THR A 13 30.51 3.68 -8.69
N ARG A 14 29.40 3.77 -9.42
CA ARG A 14 28.08 3.57 -8.81
C ARG A 14 27.91 2.12 -8.38
N GLN A 15 27.26 1.92 -7.23
CA GLN A 15 26.97 0.59 -6.75
C GLN A 15 26.02 -0.15 -7.72
N LYS A 16 26.17 -1.48 -7.79
CA LYS A 16 25.29 -2.34 -8.58
C LYS A 16 23.92 -2.42 -7.93
N LYS A 17 22.89 -2.17 -8.74
CA LYS A 17 21.50 -2.29 -8.31
C LYS A 17 21.15 -3.75 -8.04
N GLY A 18 20.44 -4.00 -6.94
CA GLY A 18 19.69 -5.23 -6.71
C GLY A 18 18.35 -5.28 -7.46
N PHE A 19 17.90 -4.15 -8.05
CA PHE A 19 16.61 -4.02 -8.75
C PHE A 19 15.41 -4.45 -7.89
N GLY A 20 15.46 -4.25 -6.57
CA GLY A 20 14.41 -4.70 -5.65
C GLY A 20 14.31 -6.23 -5.50
N ASN A 21 15.19 -7.00 -6.13
CA ASN A 21 15.25 -8.45 -6.02
C ASN A 21 16.22 -8.85 -4.89
N SER A 22 15.67 -9.42 -3.81
CA SER A 22 16.44 -9.84 -2.64
C SER A 22 17.53 -10.87 -2.97
N ILE A 23 17.30 -11.75 -3.95
CA ILE A 23 18.26 -12.78 -4.35
C ILE A 23 19.48 -12.13 -5.03
N VAL A 24 19.25 -11.17 -5.93
CA VAL A 24 20.32 -10.43 -6.61
C VAL A 24 21.11 -9.59 -5.62
N PHE A 25 20.41 -8.93 -4.69
CA PHE A 25 21.04 -8.15 -3.62
C PHE A 25 21.95 -9.00 -2.72
N ILE A 26 21.46 -10.13 -2.21
CA ILE A 26 22.27 -11.05 -1.37
C ILE A 26 23.46 -11.60 -2.15
N ARG A 27 23.29 -11.91 -3.44
CA ARG A 27 24.40 -12.33 -4.31
C ARG A 27 25.48 -11.25 -4.44
N ASN A 28 25.08 -10.00 -4.61
CA ASN A 28 26.00 -8.85 -4.69
C ASN A 28 26.79 -8.68 -3.38
N ILE A 29 26.11 -8.72 -2.23
CA ILE A 29 26.77 -8.64 -0.91
C ILE A 29 27.75 -9.80 -0.72
N LYS A 30 27.34 -11.05 -0.99
CA LYS A 30 28.24 -12.21 -0.86
C LYS A 30 29.46 -12.08 -1.76
N LYS A 31 29.31 -11.52 -2.96
CA LYS A 31 30.43 -11.25 -3.88
C LYS A 31 31.37 -10.18 -3.32
N ASP A 32 30.83 -9.10 -2.75
CA ASP A 32 31.65 -8.04 -2.16
C ASP A 32 32.41 -8.51 -0.92
N LEU A 33 31.75 -9.27 -0.03
CA LEU A 33 32.39 -9.91 1.13
C LEU A 33 33.51 -10.87 0.72
N LYS A 34 33.28 -11.72 -0.31
CA LYS A 34 34.31 -12.63 -0.85
C LYS A 34 35.50 -11.88 -1.46
N SER A 35 35.26 -10.71 -2.05
CA SER A 35 36.35 -9.86 -2.57
C SER A 35 37.11 -9.09 -1.50
N GLY A 36 36.81 -9.30 -0.21
CA GLY A 36 37.48 -8.65 0.91
C GLY A 36 37.06 -7.20 1.15
N ARG A 37 36.03 -6.71 0.43
CA ARG A 37 35.53 -5.34 0.57
C ARG A 37 34.81 -5.17 1.89
N LYS A 38 34.95 -3.98 2.46
CA LYS A 38 34.16 -3.57 3.62
C LYS A 38 32.78 -3.11 3.15
N VAL A 39 31.72 -3.77 3.61
CA VAL A 39 30.35 -3.54 3.14
C VAL A 39 29.59 -2.70 4.15
N ILE A 40 29.00 -1.60 3.68
CA ILE A 40 28.21 -0.66 4.49
C ILE A 40 26.83 -0.49 3.85
N ILE A 41 25.78 -0.53 4.66
CA ILE A 41 24.41 -0.24 4.25
C ILE A 41 23.94 0.99 5.02
N SER A 42 23.51 2.01 4.28
CA SER A 42 22.99 3.26 4.83
C SER A 42 21.50 3.32 4.51
N ILE A 43 20.67 3.12 5.55
CA ILE A 43 19.21 3.11 5.41
C ILE A 43 18.52 3.78 6.60
N ASP A 44 17.56 4.64 6.26
CA ASP A 44 16.64 5.26 7.20
C ASP A 44 15.32 4.47 7.27
N GLY A 45 14.84 4.24 8.48
CA GLY A 45 13.56 3.58 8.77
C GLY A 45 13.67 2.18 9.40
N SER A 46 13.06 2.04 10.57
CA SER A 46 13.04 0.80 11.37
C SER A 46 12.41 -0.41 10.67
N LYS A 47 11.33 -0.23 9.90
CA LYS A 47 10.63 -1.31 9.19
C LYS A 47 11.49 -1.91 8.06
N ARG A 48 12.15 -1.07 7.26
CA ARG A 48 12.99 -1.53 6.15
C ARG A 48 14.25 -2.24 6.65
N ARG A 49 14.78 -1.80 7.80
CA ARG A 49 15.90 -2.46 8.48
C ARG A 49 15.54 -3.87 8.92
N LYS A 50 14.41 -4.06 9.60
CA LYS A 50 13.93 -5.40 10.01
C LYS A 50 13.86 -6.37 8.83
N LYS A 51 13.39 -5.91 7.67
CA LYS A 51 13.33 -6.74 6.45
C LYS A 51 14.72 -7.15 5.95
N ILE A 52 15.73 -6.28 6.06
CA ILE A 52 17.11 -6.61 5.70
C ILE A 52 17.69 -7.60 6.72
N GLU A 53 17.39 -7.44 8.00
CA GLU A 53 17.81 -8.37 9.07
C GLU A 53 17.26 -9.78 8.81
N GLU A 54 15.97 -9.90 8.51
CA GLU A 54 15.34 -11.18 8.13
C GLU A 54 16.03 -11.83 6.93
N LEU A 55 16.38 -11.04 5.91
CA LEU A 55 17.11 -11.53 4.73
C LEU A 55 18.53 -12.01 5.06
N PHE A 56 19.23 -11.34 5.99
CA PHE A 56 20.57 -11.73 6.41
C PHE A 56 20.56 -12.97 7.29
N LEU A 57 19.59 -13.10 8.19
CA LEU A 57 19.36 -14.30 8.99
C LEU A 57 19.09 -15.51 8.08
N GLY A 58 18.20 -15.36 7.08
CA GLY A 58 17.87 -16.44 6.14
C GLY A 58 19.01 -16.81 5.17
N SER A 59 20.06 -16.00 5.06
CA SER A 59 21.18 -16.23 4.12
C SER A 59 22.55 -16.42 4.80
N SER A 60 22.54 -16.52 6.13
CA SER A 60 23.71 -16.69 7.02
C SER A 60 24.77 -15.59 6.86
N ILE A 61 24.36 -14.33 6.78
CA ILE A 61 25.26 -13.17 6.68
C ILE A 61 25.36 -12.48 8.04
N SER A 62 26.59 -12.32 8.56
CA SER A 62 26.84 -11.56 9.79
C SER A 62 26.74 -10.06 9.54
N TYR A 63 26.06 -9.34 10.43
CA TYR A 63 25.92 -7.89 10.37
C TYR A 63 26.15 -7.23 11.73
N SER A 64 26.48 -5.94 11.73
CA SER A 64 26.69 -5.13 12.94
C SER A 64 26.18 -3.70 12.75
N TYR A 65 25.68 -3.07 13.81
CA TYR A 65 25.21 -1.69 13.78
C TYR A 65 26.34 -0.69 14.04
N LEU A 66 26.34 0.38 13.24
CA LEU A 66 27.13 1.58 13.48
C LEU A 66 26.33 2.52 14.39
N ARG A 67 26.96 3.10 15.40
CA ARG A 67 26.31 4.05 16.31
C ARG A 67 25.99 5.36 15.58
N ASP A 68 24.80 5.89 15.84
CA ASP A 68 24.31 7.13 15.24
C ASP A 68 25.16 8.34 15.70
N GLY A 69 25.45 9.25 14.77
CA GLY A 69 26.21 10.48 15.05
C GLY A 69 27.73 10.31 15.17
N VAL A 70 28.28 9.12 14.94
CA VAL A 70 29.73 8.88 14.99
C VAL A 70 30.32 8.91 13.58
N GLU A 71 31.36 9.71 13.37
CA GLU A 71 32.17 9.68 12.16
C GLU A 71 32.82 8.29 12.01
N VAL A 72 32.38 7.53 11.01
CA VAL A 72 32.81 6.14 10.82
C VAL A 72 34.18 6.13 10.16
N LYS A 73 35.24 6.02 10.97
CA LYS A 73 36.60 5.84 10.46
C LYS A 73 36.76 4.48 9.78
N TYR A 74 37.40 4.45 8.61
CA TYR A 74 37.62 3.25 7.80
C TYR A 74 38.25 2.08 8.58
N ASN A 75 39.09 2.37 9.57
CA ASN A 75 39.76 1.37 10.39
C ASN A 75 38.84 0.58 11.33
N LEU A 76 37.66 1.11 11.65
CA LEU A 76 36.68 0.45 12.52
C LEU A 76 35.82 -0.59 11.79
N LEU A 77 35.82 -0.55 10.45
CA LEU A 77 35.06 -1.47 9.63
C LEU A 77 35.81 -2.81 9.51
N LYS A 78 35.15 -3.90 9.89
CA LYS A 78 35.68 -5.27 9.75
C LYS A 78 35.35 -5.81 8.36
N SER A 79 36.31 -6.48 7.72
CA SER A 79 36.04 -7.24 6.50
C SER A 79 35.29 -8.52 6.85
N GLY A 80 34.33 -8.94 6.04
CA GLY A 80 33.50 -10.13 6.28
C GLY A 80 32.20 -9.90 7.07
N VAL A 81 31.97 -8.70 7.62
CA VAL A 81 30.73 -8.33 8.33
C VAL A 81 30.08 -7.13 7.64
N VAL A 82 28.75 -7.16 7.48
CA VAL A 82 27.99 -6.03 6.92
C VAL A 82 27.71 -4.99 8.00
N SER A 83 28.12 -3.74 7.79
CA SER A 83 27.88 -2.66 8.74
C SER A 83 26.62 -1.87 8.35
N ILE A 84 25.66 -1.72 9.26
CA ILE A 84 24.39 -0.99 9.01
C ILE A 84 24.42 0.35 9.75
N SER A 85 24.19 1.45 9.03
CA SER A 85 24.07 2.82 9.55
C SER A 85 22.64 3.33 9.40
N ASN A 86 22.19 4.16 10.35
CA ASN A 86 20.89 4.83 10.34
C ASN A 86 20.88 6.16 9.54
N SER A 87 21.94 6.45 8.80
CA SER A 87 21.96 7.60 7.90
C SER A 87 21.18 7.29 6.63
N ARG A 88 20.55 8.32 6.04
CA ARG A 88 19.85 8.18 4.76
C ARG A 88 20.80 8.45 3.60
N LEU A 89 21.07 7.43 2.80
CA LEU A 89 21.75 7.56 1.52
C LEU A 89 20.85 7.02 0.41
N TYR A 90 20.55 7.85 -0.59
CA TYR A 90 19.69 7.43 -1.69
C TYR A 90 20.38 6.43 -2.63
N ARG A 91 21.63 6.68 -3.00
CA ARG A 91 22.44 5.82 -3.87
C ARG A 91 23.83 5.66 -3.30
N GLY A 92 24.31 4.42 -3.33
CA GLY A 92 25.60 4.02 -2.86
C GLY A 92 26.68 4.03 -3.94
N TYR A 93 27.89 3.76 -3.49
CA TYR A 93 29.10 3.81 -4.30
C TYR A 93 29.96 2.59 -4.00
N GLN A 94 30.70 2.16 -5.02
CA GLN A 94 31.65 1.08 -4.94
C GLN A 94 33.04 1.61 -5.25
N SER A 95 33.99 1.32 -4.37
CA SER A 95 35.43 1.46 -4.60
C SER A 95 36.09 0.07 -4.58
N ARG A 96 37.41 0.02 -4.76
CA ARG A 96 38.21 -1.21 -4.66
C ARG A 96 38.01 -1.89 -3.30
N ASP A 97 38.02 -1.11 -2.22
CA ASP A 97 38.08 -1.62 -0.84
C ASP A 97 36.76 -1.51 -0.07
N VAL A 98 35.81 -0.70 -0.57
CA VAL A 98 34.53 -0.42 0.11
C VAL A 98 33.35 -0.55 -0.83
N SER A 99 32.25 -1.06 -0.30
CA SER A 99 30.96 -1.14 -0.99
C SER A 99 29.90 -0.53 -0.09
N LEU A 100 29.46 0.67 -0.46
CA LEU A 100 28.40 1.41 0.21
C LEU A 100 27.11 1.21 -0.57
N TYR A 101 26.06 0.76 0.10
CA TYR A 101 24.73 0.55 -0.46
C TYR A 101 23.78 1.62 0.10
N GLY A 102 23.09 2.32 -0.79
CA GLY A 102 22.00 3.23 -0.45
C GLY A 102 20.63 2.58 -0.64
N GLU A 103 19.58 3.31 -0.27
CA GLU A 103 18.19 2.88 -0.30
C GLU A 103 17.77 2.36 -1.69
N LEU A 104 18.14 3.06 -2.77
CA LEU A 104 17.78 2.71 -4.15
C LEU A 104 18.63 1.58 -4.78
N ASP A 105 19.70 1.15 -4.09
CA ASP A 105 20.49 0.00 -4.54
C ASP A 105 19.89 -1.32 -4.02
N ILE A 106 19.21 -1.24 -2.87
CA ILE A 106 18.59 -2.37 -2.16
C ILE A 106 17.13 -2.52 -2.57
N TYR A 107 16.40 -1.42 -2.46
CA TYR A 107 15.02 -1.31 -2.89
C TYR A 107 15.03 -0.67 -4.26
N ASP A 108 14.27 -1.21 -5.21
CA ASP A 108 13.88 -0.36 -6.34
C ASP A 108 13.13 0.85 -5.76
N GLN A 109 13.11 1.98 -6.47
CA GLN A 109 12.31 3.14 -6.07
C GLN A 109 11.03 2.59 -5.48
N MET A 110 10.83 2.83 -4.18
CA MET A 110 9.56 2.52 -3.58
C MET A 110 8.56 3.06 -4.59
N GLN A 111 7.77 2.15 -5.19
CA GLN A 111 6.43 2.51 -5.57
C GLN A 111 6.01 3.38 -4.41
N TYR A 112 5.86 4.67 -4.66
CA TYR A 112 5.24 5.55 -3.70
C TYR A 112 4.05 4.72 -3.28
N GLN A 113 4.07 4.21 -2.05
CA GLN A 113 2.83 3.88 -1.42
C GLN A 113 2.24 5.27 -1.18
N ILE A 114 1.77 5.92 -2.26
CA ILE A 114 0.38 6.36 -2.28
C ILE A 114 -0.26 5.21 -1.56
N SER A 115 -0.69 5.42 -0.32
CA SER A 115 -1.53 4.43 0.31
C SER A 115 -2.53 4.09 -0.78
N LYS A 116 -2.40 2.92 -1.40
CA LYS A 116 -3.55 2.28 -1.98
C LYS A 116 -4.32 2.08 -0.69
N LYS A 117 -5.12 3.10 -0.33
CA LYS A 117 -6.49 2.85 0.09
C LYS A 117 -6.81 1.66 -0.78
N LYS A 118 -6.98 0.50 -0.14
CA LYS A 118 -7.80 -0.53 -0.72
C LYS A 118 -9.09 0.21 -1.05
N ILE A 119 -9.13 0.80 -2.24
CA ILE A 119 -10.35 0.97 -3.00
C ILE A 119 -10.78 -0.47 -3.04
N SER A 120 -11.80 -0.73 -2.24
CA SER A 120 -12.50 -1.99 -2.18
C SER A 120 -12.46 -2.59 -3.57
N THR A 121 -11.83 -3.75 -3.66
CA THR A 121 -11.85 -4.62 -4.82
C THR A 121 -13.29 -4.70 -5.31
N GLY A 122 -13.56 -3.92 -6.35
CA GLY A 122 -14.80 -3.88 -7.08
C GLY A 122 -14.39 -3.72 -8.53
N SER A 123 -13.95 -4.82 -9.14
CA SER A 123 -14.03 -5.03 -10.60
C SER A 123 -13.61 -3.82 -11.47
N GLU A 124 -12.45 -3.23 -11.21
CA GLU A 124 -11.92 -2.13 -12.03
C GLU A 124 -11.19 -2.74 -13.24
N LEU A 125 -11.79 -2.59 -14.43
CA LEU A 125 -11.39 -3.09 -15.76
C LEU A 125 -12.12 -4.34 -16.27
N GLU A 126 -13.30 -4.69 -15.75
CA GLU A 126 -14.31 -5.25 -16.67
C GLU A 126 -14.80 -4.09 -17.53
N TYR A 127 -14.44 -4.10 -18.80
CA TYR A 127 -14.82 -3.11 -19.81
C TYR A 127 -16.29 -2.71 -19.65
N PHE A 128 -16.54 -1.40 -19.46
CA PHE A 128 -17.90 -0.88 -19.50
C PHE A 128 -18.59 -1.38 -20.76
N LYS A 129 -19.79 -1.93 -20.64
CA LYS A 129 -20.54 -2.36 -21.83
C LYS A 129 -21.28 -1.15 -22.40
N PRO A 130 -21.26 -0.95 -23.73
CA PRO A 130 -22.08 0.07 -24.39
C PRO A 130 -23.52 0.02 -23.87
N GLY A 131 -24.00 1.16 -23.38
CA GLY A 131 -25.32 1.33 -22.80
C GLY A 131 -25.41 1.23 -21.28
N GLU A 132 -24.33 0.87 -20.57
CA GLU A 132 -24.30 0.88 -19.10
C GLU A 132 -24.25 2.29 -18.52
N TYR A 133 -24.84 2.46 -17.34
CA TYR A 133 -24.75 3.71 -16.60
C TYR A 133 -23.44 3.79 -15.83
N ILE A 134 -22.80 4.95 -15.91
CA ILE A 134 -21.56 5.25 -15.22
C ILE A 134 -21.70 6.54 -14.43
N VAL A 135 -20.88 6.70 -13.40
CA VAL A 135 -20.85 7.87 -12.56
C VAL A 135 -19.51 8.56 -12.75
N HIS A 136 -19.53 9.79 -13.25
CA HIS A 136 -18.38 10.68 -13.25
C HIS A 136 -18.37 11.52 -11.97
N LYS A 137 -17.22 11.58 -11.28
CA LYS A 137 -17.05 12.31 -10.01
C LYS A 137 -17.63 13.74 -10.05
N ASN A 138 -17.41 14.46 -11.16
CA ASN A 138 -17.81 15.87 -11.29
C ASN A 138 -19.15 16.09 -11.99
N HIS A 139 -19.55 15.20 -12.90
CA HIS A 139 -20.67 15.47 -13.82
C HIS A 139 -21.91 14.64 -13.54
N GLY A 140 -21.79 13.60 -12.70
CA GLY A 140 -22.90 12.77 -12.30
C GLY A 140 -23.05 11.54 -13.17
N ILE A 141 -24.30 11.13 -13.42
CA ILE A 141 -24.61 9.85 -14.03
C ILE A 141 -24.77 10.04 -15.54
N GLY A 142 -23.92 9.37 -16.31
CA GLY A 142 -23.95 9.32 -17.77
C GLY A 142 -24.18 7.88 -18.26
N LYS A 143 -24.45 7.74 -19.56
CA LYS A 143 -24.53 6.46 -20.25
C LYS A 143 -23.24 6.26 -21.05
N TYR A 144 -22.53 5.18 -20.79
CA TYR A 144 -21.34 4.83 -21.56
C TYR A 144 -21.78 4.39 -22.96
N ILE A 145 -21.14 4.95 -23.99
CA ILE A 145 -21.43 4.62 -25.38
C ILE A 145 -20.33 3.75 -25.95
N ASP A 146 -19.09 4.26 -26.03
CA ASP A 146 -17.96 3.53 -26.62
C ASP A 146 -16.61 4.14 -26.22
N ILE A 147 -15.50 3.55 -26.67
CA ILE A 147 -14.17 4.16 -26.69
C ILE A 147 -13.89 4.68 -28.10
N ILE A 148 -13.55 5.96 -28.21
CA ILE A 148 -13.20 6.60 -29.48
C ILE A 148 -11.72 6.94 -29.47
N SER A 149 -11.02 6.62 -30.57
CA SER A 149 -9.66 7.08 -30.81
C SER A 149 -9.67 8.30 -31.73
N GLU A 150 -9.15 9.43 -31.26
CA GLU A 150 -8.99 10.64 -32.06
C GLU A 150 -7.51 11.00 -32.20
N GLN A 151 -7.13 11.52 -33.38
CA GLN A 151 -5.78 12.03 -33.64
C GLN A 151 -5.77 13.53 -33.35
N ILE A 152 -5.00 13.94 -32.34
CA ILE A 152 -4.84 15.35 -31.96
C ILE A 152 -3.36 15.70 -32.16
N GLY A 153 -3.07 16.40 -33.27
CA GLY A 153 -1.70 16.62 -33.74
C GLY A 153 -1.04 15.31 -34.20
N ASP A 154 0.18 15.05 -33.74
CA ASP A 154 0.94 13.82 -34.09
C ASP A 154 0.60 12.62 -33.20
N TYR A 155 -0.28 12.78 -32.21
CA TYR A 155 -0.56 11.73 -31.22
C TYR A 155 -2.00 11.24 -31.31
N LYS A 156 -2.15 9.91 -31.44
CA LYS A 156 -3.43 9.21 -31.30
C LYS A 156 -3.77 9.09 -29.81
N ARG A 157 -4.96 9.54 -29.41
CA ARG A 157 -5.46 9.47 -28.03
C ARG A 157 -6.82 8.79 -27.97
N GLU A 158 -7.05 8.07 -26.89
CA GLU A 158 -8.31 7.36 -26.65
C GLU A 158 -9.13 8.06 -25.57
N TYR A 159 -10.44 8.09 -25.79
CA TYR A 159 -11.42 8.74 -24.93
C TYR A 159 -12.61 7.81 -24.70
N PHE A 160 -13.09 7.73 -23.46
CA PHE A 160 -14.40 7.19 -23.16
C PHE A 160 -15.46 8.19 -23.62
N PHE A 161 -16.34 7.74 -24.50
CA PHE A 161 -17.47 8.50 -24.99
C PHE A 161 -18.70 8.23 -24.13
N ILE A 162 -19.21 9.30 -23.51
CA ILE A 162 -20.27 9.23 -22.51
C ILE A 162 -21.36 10.22 -22.90
N GLU A 163 -22.59 9.74 -22.94
CA GLU A 163 -23.78 10.54 -23.21
C GLU A 163 -24.47 10.93 -21.89
N TYR A 164 -24.86 12.19 -21.80
CA TYR A 164 -25.59 12.78 -20.69
C TYR A 164 -27.00 13.20 -21.17
N ALA A 165 -27.82 13.74 -20.27
CA ALA A 165 -29.15 14.22 -20.63
C ALA A 165 -29.08 15.32 -21.71
N ASN A 166 -30.15 15.50 -22.48
CA ASN A 166 -30.22 16.44 -23.60
C ASN A 166 -29.22 16.16 -24.74
N ASN A 167 -28.79 14.91 -24.90
CA ASN A 167 -27.77 14.48 -25.85
C ASN A 167 -26.41 15.21 -25.66
N ASP A 168 -26.15 15.69 -24.44
CA ASP A 168 -24.87 16.26 -24.04
C ASP A 168 -23.78 15.17 -24.13
N LYS A 169 -22.64 15.47 -24.75
CA LYS A 169 -21.54 14.51 -24.97
C LYS A 169 -20.32 14.89 -24.14
N LEU A 170 -19.73 13.91 -23.45
CA LEU A 170 -18.49 14.08 -22.69
C LEU A 170 -17.46 13.05 -23.14
N TYR A 171 -16.25 13.55 -23.45
CA TYR A 171 -15.09 12.74 -23.79
C TYR A 171 -14.12 12.73 -22.62
N VAL A 172 -13.99 11.59 -21.95
CA VAL A 172 -13.07 11.43 -20.81
C VAL A 172 -11.82 10.70 -21.28
N PRO A 173 -10.62 11.30 -21.20
CA PRO A 173 -9.40 10.61 -21.60
C PRO A 173 -9.19 9.32 -20.81
N THR A 174 -8.66 8.27 -21.45
CA THR A 174 -8.45 6.97 -20.79
C THR A 174 -7.54 7.04 -19.55
N TRP A 175 -6.58 7.96 -19.51
CA TRP A 175 -5.73 8.19 -18.35
C TRP A 175 -6.44 8.84 -17.15
N GLN A 176 -7.66 9.35 -17.34
CA GLN A 176 -8.55 9.84 -16.27
C GLN A 176 -9.65 8.84 -15.91
N ALA A 177 -9.45 7.55 -16.21
CA ALA A 177 -10.39 6.48 -15.87
C ALA A 177 -10.74 6.43 -14.37
N ASP A 178 -9.86 6.93 -13.48
CA ASP A 178 -10.11 7.00 -12.04
C ASP A 178 -11.32 7.88 -11.68
N ARG A 179 -11.77 8.76 -12.58
CA ARG A 179 -12.89 9.68 -12.38
C ARG A 179 -14.25 9.09 -12.72
N ILE A 180 -14.26 7.94 -13.39
CA ILE A 180 -15.47 7.22 -13.77
C ILE A 180 -15.58 5.94 -12.97
N SER A 181 -16.80 5.58 -12.59
CA SER A 181 -17.09 4.34 -11.88
C SER A 181 -18.42 3.78 -12.37
N LYS A 182 -18.58 2.45 -12.34
CA LYS A 182 -19.86 1.84 -12.72
C LYS A 182 -20.97 2.30 -11.77
N TYR A 183 -22.15 2.63 -12.31
CA TYR A 183 -23.31 2.88 -11.46
C TYR A 183 -23.81 1.56 -10.87
N VAL A 184 -23.83 1.47 -9.55
CA VAL A 184 -24.39 0.34 -8.81
C VAL A 184 -25.61 0.84 -8.05
N GLY A 185 -26.79 0.50 -8.54
CA GLY A 185 -28.07 0.88 -7.94
C GLY A 185 -29.21 0.00 -8.46
N ALA A 186 -30.25 -0.17 -7.63
CA ALA A 186 -31.36 -1.09 -7.92
C ALA A 186 -32.37 -0.56 -8.94
N LYS A 187 -32.35 0.73 -9.28
CA LYS A 187 -33.28 1.38 -10.21
C LYS A 187 -32.52 2.05 -11.36
N LYS A 188 -33.19 2.21 -12.51
CA LYS A 188 -32.67 3.02 -13.61
C LYS A 188 -32.43 4.45 -13.12
N PRO A 189 -31.19 4.96 -13.16
CA PRO A 189 -30.89 6.29 -12.67
C PRO A 189 -31.38 7.37 -13.62
N VAL A 190 -31.61 8.56 -13.07
CA VAL A 190 -31.80 9.78 -13.88
C VAL A 190 -30.42 10.22 -14.37
N VAL A 191 -30.26 10.29 -15.70
CA VAL A 191 -29.05 10.80 -16.34
C VAL A 191 -28.93 12.29 -16.05
N THR A 192 -27.75 12.75 -15.63
CA THR A 192 -27.52 14.16 -15.32
C THR A 192 -27.28 14.97 -16.59
N SER A 193 -27.52 16.29 -16.57
CA SER A 193 -27.07 17.19 -17.65
C SER A 193 -25.76 17.85 -17.24
N LEU A 194 -24.86 18.08 -18.20
CA LEU A 194 -23.53 18.64 -17.95
C LEU A 194 -23.58 20.10 -17.46
N SER A 195 -24.60 20.85 -17.87
CA SER A 195 -24.80 22.26 -17.50
C SER A 195 -25.46 22.45 -16.13
N SER A 196 -25.99 21.38 -15.53
CA SER A 196 -26.84 21.49 -14.35
C SER A 196 -26.06 21.41 -13.03
N LYS A 197 -26.28 22.38 -12.13
CA LYS A 197 -25.79 22.34 -10.73
C LYS A 197 -26.52 21.31 -9.85
N HIS A 198 -27.41 20.50 -10.45
CA HIS A 198 -28.17 19.47 -9.75
C HIS A 198 -27.26 18.44 -9.07
N TRP A 199 -26.23 17.95 -9.77
CA TRP A 199 -25.31 16.94 -9.22
C TRP A 199 -24.55 17.45 -8.00
N ASP A 200 -24.04 18.67 -8.03
CA ASP A 200 -23.34 19.26 -6.89
C ASP A 200 -24.26 19.49 -5.70
N SER A 201 -25.51 19.88 -5.96
CA SER A 201 -26.53 20.04 -4.91
C SER A 201 -26.93 18.70 -4.29
N LEU A 202 -27.07 17.65 -5.09
CA LEU A 202 -27.32 16.29 -4.63
C LEU A 202 -26.15 15.78 -3.78
N LYS A 203 -24.90 15.90 -4.26
CA LYS A 203 -23.69 15.55 -3.50
C LYS A 203 -23.64 16.26 -2.15
N ARG A 204 -23.96 17.55 -2.12
CA ARG A 204 -23.97 18.35 -0.88
C ARG A 204 -25.03 17.85 0.11
N ARG A 205 -26.25 17.56 -0.38
CA ARG A 205 -27.33 17.01 0.44
C ARG A 205 -26.96 15.65 1.02
N VAL A 206 -26.44 14.75 0.19
CA VAL A 206 -26.00 13.41 0.62
C VAL A 206 -24.87 13.50 1.64
N ARG A 207 -23.85 14.34 1.42
CA ARG A 207 -22.77 14.54 2.40
C ARG A 207 -23.28 15.00 3.76
N ARG A 208 -24.22 15.94 3.79
CA ARG A 208 -24.84 16.39 5.05
C ARG A 208 -25.58 15.25 5.75
N SER A 209 -26.33 14.44 5.00
CA SER A 209 -27.04 13.29 5.55
C SER A 209 -26.09 12.25 6.14
N VAL A 210 -25.02 11.89 5.41
CA VAL A 210 -23.99 10.95 5.87
C VAL A 210 -23.28 11.48 7.12
N HIS A 211 -22.97 12.78 7.15
CA HIS A 211 -22.35 13.39 8.31
C HIS A 211 -23.26 13.37 9.54
N LYS A 212 -24.55 13.69 9.37
CA LYS A 212 -25.55 13.59 10.44
C LYS A 212 -25.65 12.15 10.96
N PHE A 213 -25.76 11.17 10.06
CA PHE A 213 -25.79 9.76 10.43
C PHE A 213 -24.54 9.33 11.22
N ALA A 214 -23.36 9.79 10.82
CA ALA A 214 -22.12 9.49 11.54
C ALA A 214 -22.11 10.09 12.95
N ILE A 215 -22.63 11.31 13.12
CA ILE A 215 -22.79 11.94 14.44
C ILE A 215 -23.78 11.13 15.29
N ASP A 216 -24.93 10.77 14.73
CA ASP A 216 -25.96 10.03 15.45
C ASP A 216 -25.45 8.64 15.87
N LEU A 217 -24.67 7.97 15.00
CA LEU A 217 -24.02 6.70 15.32
C LEU A 217 -22.97 6.87 16.42
N ALA A 218 -22.15 7.91 16.37
CA ALA A 218 -21.16 8.18 17.41
C ALA A 218 -21.82 8.46 18.77
N LYS A 219 -22.93 9.21 18.79
CA LYS A 219 -23.74 9.44 19.99
C LYS A 219 -24.30 8.13 20.54
N LEU A 220 -24.89 7.29 19.69
CA LEU A 220 -25.41 5.99 20.09
C LEU A 220 -24.32 5.11 20.73
N TYR A 221 -23.11 5.09 20.18
CA TYR A 221 -21.99 4.35 20.77
C TYR A 221 -21.48 4.98 22.07
N ALA A 222 -21.50 6.31 22.20
CA ALA A 222 -21.15 6.99 23.44
C ALA A 222 -22.15 6.66 24.56
N GLU A 223 -23.45 6.70 24.26
CA GLU A 223 -24.53 6.31 25.17
C GLU A 223 -24.45 4.83 25.53
N ARG A 224 -24.17 3.96 24.56
CA ARG A 224 -23.98 2.52 24.81
C ARG A 224 -22.79 2.26 25.74
N ASN A 225 -21.69 2.98 25.57
CA ASN A 225 -20.48 2.76 26.38
C ASN A 225 -20.59 3.36 27.79
N SER A 226 -21.48 4.34 28.01
CA SER A 226 -21.73 4.92 29.34
C SER A 226 -22.82 4.21 30.12
N ALA A 227 -23.75 3.52 29.42
CA ALA A 227 -24.73 2.65 30.04
C ALA A 227 -24.06 1.40 30.62
N SER A 228 -24.46 1.02 31.83
CA SER A 228 -24.03 -0.25 32.42
C SER A 228 -24.75 -1.40 31.69
N GLY A 229 -24.00 -2.30 31.09
CA GLY A 229 -24.51 -3.55 30.53
C GLY A 229 -24.48 -4.71 31.54
N TYR A 230 -24.80 -5.90 31.05
CA TYR A 230 -24.67 -7.16 31.76
C TYR A 230 -23.54 -7.96 31.12
N ALA A 231 -22.48 -8.24 31.89
CA ALA A 231 -21.40 -9.11 31.45
C ALA A 231 -21.80 -10.57 31.68
N PHE A 232 -21.89 -11.34 30.59
CA PHE A 232 -22.15 -12.77 30.69
C PHE A 232 -20.95 -13.51 31.31
N PRO A 233 -21.18 -14.56 32.11
CA PRO A 233 -20.12 -15.38 32.66
C PRO A 233 -19.39 -16.16 31.55
N ALA A 234 -18.20 -16.68 31.88
CA ALA A 234 -17.46 -17.55 30.98
C ALA A 234 -18.23 -18.84 30.65
N ASP A 235 -17.94 -19.41 29.49
CA ASP A 235 -18.58 -20.65 29.02
C ASP A 235 -18.44 -21.77 30.05
N SER A 236 -19.53 -22.50 30.26
CA SER A 236 -19.54 -23.71 31.08
C SER A 236 -19.16 -24.95 30.26
N PRO A 237 -18.74 -26.07 30.88
CA PRO A 237 -18.45 -27.31 30.15
C PRO A 237 -19.63 -27.78 29.27
N TRP A 238 -20.86 -27.58 29.75
CA TRP A 238 -22.09 -27.91 29.02
C TRP A 238 -22.29 -27.07 27.74
N GLN A 239 -21.80 -25.83 27.71
CA GLN A 239 -21.84 -24.99 26.51
C GLN A 239 -21.05 -25.64 25.36
N LYS A 240 -19.91 -26.25 25.68
CA LYS A 240 -19.09 -26.98 24.71
C LYS A 240 -19.78 -28.26 24.23
N GLU A 241 -20.42 -28.98 25.14
CA GLU A 241 -21.21 -30.18 24.79
C GLU A 241 -22.33 -29.83 23.80
N ILE A 242 -23.02 -28.71 23.98
CA ILE A 242 -24.04 -28.23 23.02
C ILE A 242 -23.42 -27.83 21.68
N GLU A 243 -22.27 -27.14 21.70
CA GLU A 243 -21.56 -26.76 20.47
C GLU A 243 -21.12 -27.99 19.67
N ASP A 244 -20.64 -29.03 20.35
CA ASP A 244 -20.20 -30.30 19.75
C ASP A 244 -21.38 -31.14 19.19
N LEU A 245 -22.62 -30.87 19.61
CA LEU A 245 -23.82 -31.50 19.02
C LEU A 245 -24.14 -30.96 17.62
N PHE A 246 -23.54 -29.86 17.20
CA PHE A 246 -23.79 -29.29 15.88
C PHE A 246 -23.04 -30.11 14.81
N PRO A 247 -23.72 -30.72 13.83
CA PRO A 247 -23.12 -31.74 12.95
C PRO A 247 -22.23 -31.16 11.84
N PHE A 248 -21.92 -29.87 11.88
CA PHE A 248 -21.14 -29.18 10.84
C PHE A 248 -19.88 -28.58 11.42
N LYS A 249 -18.78 -28.73 10.67
CA LYS A 249 -17.51 -28.09 11.02
C LYS A 249 -17.53 -26.62 10.64
N GLU A 250 -17.16 -25.75 11.58
CA GLU A 250 -17.11 -24.32 11.35
C GLU A 250 -15.99 -23.93 10.38
N THR A 251 -16.29 -22.95 9.55
CA THR A 251 -15.30 -22.27 8.72
C THR A 251 -14.45 -21.32 9.57
N PRO A 252 -13.22 -20.97 9.12
CA PRO A 252 -12.37 -20.03 9.85
C PRO A 252 -13.02 -18.68 10.16
N ASP A 253 -13.89 -18.17 9.29
CA ASP A 253 -14.59 -16.90 9.52
C ASP A 253 -15.77 -17.05 10.49
N GLN A 254 -16.45 -18.20 10.51
CA GLN A 254 -17.43 -18.51 11.54
C GLN A 254 -16.78 -18.59 12.93
N ILE A 255 -15.63 -19.26 13.06
CA ILE A 255 -14.88 -19.33 14.33
C ILE A 255 -14.51 -17.94 14.83
N LYS A 256 -14.04 -17.05 13.94
CA LYS A 256 -13.73 -15.66 14.29
C LYS A 256 -14.98 -14.91 14.77
N ALA A 257 -16.11 -15.07 14.08
CA ALA A 257 -17.36 -14.41 14.46
C ALA A 257 -17.87 -14.88 15.83
N ILE A 258 -17.88 -16.19 16.06
CA ILE A 258 -18.26 -16.79 17.35
C ILE A 258 -17.40 -16.22 18.48
N ASN A 259 -16.08 -16.27 18.32
CA ASN A 259 -15.15 -15.74 19.32
C ASN A 259 -15.32 -14.23 19.53
N TYR A 260 -15.57 -13.46 18.47
CA TYR A 260 -15.83 -12.02 18.59
C TYR A 260 -17.09 -11.74 19.42
N VAL A 261 -18.18 -12.45 19.13
CA VAL A 261 -19.46 -12.28 19.84
C VAL A 261 -19.34 -12.71 21.30
N LYS A 262 -18.79 -13.89 21.59
CA LYS A 262 -18.57 -14.36 22.97
C LYS A 262 -17.75 -13.37 23.80
N ASN A 263 -16.65 -12.87 23.23
CA ASN A 263 -15.82 -11.86 23.89
C ASN A 263 -16.53 -10.51 24.08
N ALA A 264 -17.45 -10.15 23.19
CA ALA A 264 -18.26 -8.94 23.33
C ALA A 264 -19.34 -9.10 24.41
N MET A 265 -19.90 -10.30 24.59
CA MET A 265 -20.90 -10.61 25.62
C MET A 265 -20.31 -10.64 27.04
N GLY A 266 -19.03 -11.01 27.19
CA GLY A 266 -18.36 -11.01 28.50
C GLY A 266 -17.91 -9.63 28.99
N LYS A 267 -18.17 -8.55 28.23
CA LYS A 267 -17.82 -7.18 28.60
C LYS A 267 -19.07 -6.45 29.14
N PRO A 268 -18.96 -5.73 30.27
CA PRO A 268 -20.05 -4.91 30.80
C PRO A 268 -20.34 -3.70 29.90
#